data_AF-A0A179RT42-F1
#
_entry.id   AF-A0A179RT42-F1
#
_cell.length_a   1.000
_cell.length_b   1.000
_cell.length_c   1.000
_cell.angle_alpha   90.00
_cell.angle_beta   90.00
_cell.angle_gamma   90.00
#
_symmetry.space_group_name_H-M   'P 1'
#
loop_
_entity.id
_entity.type
_entity.pdbx_description
1 polymer ?
#
loop_
_entity_poly.entity_id
_entity_poly.type
_entity_poly.pdbx_seq_one_letter_code
_entity_poly.pdbx_strand_id
1 'polypeptide(L)'
;MPDPTNHRLRAIATLLNIPVEAFSRPVEPYLLHGSENGDRWFLRRGPEGAPIVQHVGNPASGGHVTERSVLKFLERDHGSPQHQAMHALIERLLMVQLATC
;
A
#
# COMPACT_ATOMS: atom_id res chain seq x y z
N MET A 1 -6.27 -27.65 21.55
CA MET A 1 -6.06 -28.19 20.19
C MET A 1 -5.30 -27.13 19.40
N PRO A 2 -4.12 -27.40 18.81
CA PRO A 2 -3.41 -26.39 18.02
C PRO A 2 -4.26 -25.99 16.80
N ASP A 3 -4.30 -24.70 16.49
CA ASP A 3 -5.05 -24.14 15.36
C ASP A 3 -4.58 -24.77 14.03
N PRO A 4 -5.47 -25.46 13.28
CA PRO A 4 -5.11 -26.13 12.02
C PRO A 4 -4.56 -25.16 10.95
N THR A 5 -4.89 -23.86 11.04
CA THR A 5 -4.39 -22.80 10.16
C THR A 5 -2.88 -22.60 10.31
N ASN A 6 -2.38 -22.72 11.54
CA ASN A 6 -0.97 -22.49 11.88
C ASN A 6 -0.06 -23.60 11.32
N HIS A 7 -0.56 -24.84 11.23
CA HIS A 7 0.22 -25.95 10.69
C HIS A 7 0.45 -25.82 9.17
N ARG A 8 -0.56 -25.40 8.40
CA ARG A 8 -0.44 -25.21 6.95
C ARG A 8 0.53 -24.08 6.60
N LEU A 9 0.42 -22.96 7.31
CA LEU A 9 1.36 -21.83 7.19
C LEU A 9 2.80 -22.25 7.46
N ARG A 10 3.03 -23.03 8.52
CA ARG A 10 4.37 -23.58 8.83
C ARG A 10 4.91 -24.50 7.73
N ALA A 11 4.09 -25.37 7.16
CA ALA A 11 4.52 -26.26 6.08
C ALA A 11 4.94 -25.49 4.82
N ILE A 12 4.18 -24.46 4.44
CA ILE A 12 4.50 -23.57 3.31
C ILE A 12 5.76 -22.76 3.60
N ALA A 13 5.90 -22.22 4.82
CA ALA A 13 7.09 -21.48 5.25
C ALA A 13 8.38 -22.31 5.13
N THR A 14 8.35 -23.56 5.59
CA THR A 14 9.46 -24.51 5.47
C THR A 14 9.80 -24.79 4.01
N LEU A 15 8.80 -25.04 3.16
CA LEU A 15 9.02 -25.30 1.73
C LEU A 15 9.69 -24.12 1.02
N LEU A 16 9.29 -22.90 1.37
CA LEU A 16 9.80 -21.66 0.77
C LEU A 16 11.08 -21.14 1.43
N ASN A 17 11.59 -21.80 2.48
CA ASN A 17 12.71 -21.35 3.31
C ASN A 17 12.58 -19.90 3.78
N ILE A 18 11.36 -19.50 4.16
CA ILE A 18 11.06 -18.18 4.71
C ILE A 18 10.45 -18.33 6.11
N PRO A 19 10.80 -17.46 7.07
CA PRO A 19 10.25 -17.53 8.41
C PRO A 19 8.73 -17.30 8.39
N VAL A 20 7.98 -17.95 9.30
CA VAL A 20 6.51 -17.81 9.38
C VAL A 20 6.12 -16.34 9.59
N GLU A 21 6.96 -15.59 10.29
CA GLU A 21 6.81 -14.16 10.55
C GLU A 21 6.90 -13.32 9.27
N ALA A 22 7.56 -13.81 8.21
CA ALA A 22 7.59 -13.12 6.92
C ALA A 22 6.22 -13.08 6.24
N PHE A 23 5.34 -14.05 6.51
CA PHE A 23 3.95 -14.03 6.02
C PHE A 23 3.05 -13.09 6.82
N SER A 24 3.43 -12.82 8.06
CA SER A 24 2.72 -11.91 8.97
C SER A 24 3.27 -10.48 8.94
N ARG A 25 4.38 -10.24 8.24
CA ARG A 25 4.98 -8.91 8.13
C ARG A 25 3.97 -7.99 7.45
N PRO A 26 3.50 -6.92 8.12
CA PRO A 26 2.71 -5.92 7.45
C PRO A 26 3.56 -5.36 6.32
N VAL A 27 3.03 -5.38 5.10
CA VAL A 27 3.60 -4.55 4.04
C VAL A 27 3.34 -3.13 4.49
N GLU A 28 4.41 -2.47 4.97
CA GLU A 28 4.32 -1.10 5.45
C GLU A 28 3.71 -0.23 4.35
N PRO A 29 2.70 0.60 4.68
CA PRO A 29 2.09 1.48 3.72
C PRO A 29 3.14 2.45 3.17
N TYR A 30 3.23 2.54 1.84
CA TYR A 30 4.12 3.49 1.17
C TYR A 30 3.52 4.89 1.29
N LEU A 31 4.22 5.82 1.95
CA LEU A 31 3.80 7.23 1.97
C LEU A 31 3.89 7.80 0.55
N LEU A 32 2.74 8.04 -0.05
CA LEU A 32 2.61 8.54 -1.41
C LEU A 32 2.82 10.06 -1.44
N HIS A 33 2.14 10.78 -0.56
CA HIS A 33 2.22 12.23 -0.48
C HIS A 33 1.86 12.70 0.93
N GLY A 34 2.54 13.74 1.41
CA GLY A 34 2.16 14.48 2.61
C GLY A 34 2.03 15.94 2.23
N SER A 35 0.87 16.52 2.54
CA SER A 35 0.64 17.95 2.30
C SER A 35 1.11 18.78 3.51
N GLU A 36 1.31 20.08 3.30
CA GLU A 36 1.78 21.00 4.33
C GLU A 36 0.81 21.12 5.51
N ASN A 37 -0.49 20.93 5.28
CA ASN A 37 -1.51 20.99 6.33
C ASN A 37 -1.54 19.72 7.20
N GLY A 38 -0.79 18.68 6.84
CA GLY A 38 -0.69 17.43 7.60
C GLY A 38 -1.59 16.29 7.09
N ASP A 39 -2.36 16.49 6.02
CA ASP A 39 -3.00 15.37 5.33
C ASP A 39 -1.94 14.46 4.71
N ARG A 40 -2.16 13.15 4.81
CA ARG A 40 -1.25 12.13 4.29
C ARG A 40 -1.99 11.14 3.40
N TRP A 41 -1.34 10.75 2.32
CA TRP A 41 -1.80 9.73 1.38
C TRP A 41 -0.82 8.58 1.39
N PHE A 42 -1.34 7.37 1.49
CA PHE A 42 -0.57 6.14 1.52
C PHE A 42 -1.05 5.20 0.41
N LEU A 43 -0.10 4.57 -0.29
CA LEU A 43 -0.36 3.42 -1.14
C LEU A 43 -0.10 2.16 -0.32
N ARG A 44 -1.10 1.27 -0.23
CA ARG A 44 -0.97 0.00 0.50
C ARG A 44 -1.74 -1.12 -0.17
N ARG A 45 -1.49 -2.34 0.29
CA ARG A 45 -2.26 -3.51 -0.09
C ARG A 45 -3.56 -3.54 0.72
N GLY A 46 -4.70 -3.57 0.02
CA GLY A 46 -6.01 -3.72 0.62
C GLY A 46 -6.28 -5.17 1.08
N PRO A 47 -7.42 -5.42 1.74
CA PRO A 47 -7.75 -6.74 2.31
C PRO A 47 -7.78 -7.87 1.27
N GLU A 48 -8.22 -7.56 0.05
CA GLU A 48 -8.31 -8.53 -1.07
C GLU A 48 -6.98 -8.65 -1.85
N GLY A 49 -5.90 -8.04 -1.35
CA GLY A 49 -4.60 -8.05 -2.03
C GLY A 49 -4.45 -7.00 -3.14
N ALA A 50 -5.53 -6.33 -3.54
CA ALA A 50 -5.52 -5.25 -4.51
C ALA A 50 -4.93 -3.95 -3.91
N PRO A 51 -4.21 -3.12 -4.70
CA PRO A 51 -3.68 -1.86 -4.21
C PRO A 51 -4.78 -0.82 -3.97
N ILE A 52 -4.69 -0.11 -2.85
CA ILE A 52 -5.59 0.96 -2.45
C ILE A 52 -4.82 2.21 -2.03
N VAL A 53 -5.44 3.38 -2.19
CA VAL A 53 -4.95 4.64 -1.66
C VAL A 53 -5.74 4.98 -0.41
N GLN A 54 -5.04 5.16 0.70
CA GLN A 54 -5.58 5.59 1.97
C GLN A 54 -5.21 7.06 2.20
N HIS A 55 -6.22 7.92 2.36
CA HIS A 55 -6.06 9.29 2.80
C HIS A 55 -6.35 9.37 4.30
N VAL A 56 -5.42 9.95 5.03
CA VAL A 56 -5.53 10.27 6.46
C VAL A 56 -5.57 11.78 6.57
N GLY A 57 -6.77 12.33 6.76
CA GLY A 57 -6.97 13.74 6.97
C GLY A 57 -6.40 14.20 8.31
N ASN A 58 -5.85 15.40 8.34
CA ASN A 58 -5.50 16.07 9.59
C ASN A 58 -6.78 16.46 10.37
N PRO A 59 -6.69 16.84 11.66
CA PRO A 59 -7.86 17.25 12.44
C PRO A 59 -8.68 18.41 11.84
N ALA A 60 -8.02 19.40 11.23
CA ALA A 60 -8.67 20.52 10.56
C ALA A 60 -9.40 20.11 9.25
N SER A 61 -8.96 19.03 8.61
CA SER A 61 -9.63 18.38 7.47
C SER A 61 -10.72 17.39 7.90
N GLY A 62 -11.08 17.37 9.18
CA GLY A 62 -12.10 16.48 9.76
C GLY A 62 -11.55 15.16 10.30
N GLY A 63 -10.23 14.91 10.21
CA GLY A 63 -9.57 13.75 10.82
C GLY A 63 -9.97 12.39 10.25
N HIS A 64 -10.71 12.36 9.15
CA HIS A 64 -11.25 11.13 8.59
C HIS A 64 -10.18 10.34 7.83
N VAL A 65 -10.28 9.01 7.95
CA VAL A 65 -9.55 8.08 7.09
C VAL A 65 -10.49 7.66 5.97
N THR A 66 -10.06 7.84 4.73
CA THR A 66 -10.81 7.33 3.56
C THR A 66 -9.93 6.43 2.72
N GLU A 67 -10.52 5.34 2.22
CA GLU A 67 -9.84 4.39 1.34
C GLU A 67 -10.52 4.37 -0.02
N ARG A 68 -9.72 4.31 -1.08
CA ARG A 68 -10.20 4.21 -2.47
C ARG A 68 -9.33 3.25 -3.26
N SER A 69 -9.90 2.63 -4.30
CA SER A 69 -9.09 1.91 -5.27
C SER A 69 -8.17 2.86 -6.03
N VAL A 70 -7.01 2.36 -6.48
CA VAL A 70 -6.08 3.13 -7.30
C VAL A 70 -6.76 3.67 -8.57
N LEU A 71 -7.64 2.86 -9.21
CA LEU A 71 -8.40 3.30 -10.38
C LEU A 71 -9.23 4.55 -10.07
N LYS A 72 -10.06 4.52 -9.02
CA LYS A 72 -10.91 5.66 -8.63
C LYS A 72 -10.10 6.89 -8.22
N PHE A 73 -8.92 6.67 -7.64
CA PHE A 73 -8.00 7.75 -7.26
C PHE A 73 -7.43 8.46 -8.51
N LEU A 74 -6.98 7.69 -9.50
CA LEU A 74 -6.46 8.22 -10.77
C LEU A 74 -7.55 8.94 -11.58
N GLU A 75 -8.80 8.48 -11.53
CA GLU A 75 -9.91 9.14 -12.24
C GLU A 75 -10.33 10.47 -11.63
N ARG A 76 -10.30 10.62 -10.30
CA ARG A 76 -10.92 11.74 -9.59
C ARG A 76 -10.00 12.89 -9.26
N ASP A 77 -8.73 12.62 -9.01
CA ASP A 77 -7.81 13.59 -8.40
C ASP A 77 -6.91 14.28 -9.44
N HIS A 78 -7.37 14.44 -10.68
CA HIS A 78 -6.57 14.93 -11.81
C HIS A 78 -5.89 16.28 -11.52
N GLY A 79 -4.56 16.33 -11.74
CA GLY A 79 -3.74 17.53 -11.54
C GLY A 79 -3.36 17.86 -10.09
N SER A 80 -3.87 17.13 -9.10
CA SER A 80 -3.53 17.35 -7.69
C SER A 80 -2.09 16.89 -7.34
N PRO A 81 -1.45 17.43 -6.27
CA PRO A 81 -0.12 17.00 -5.85
C PRO A 81 -0.03 15.50 -5.53
N GLN A 82 -1.06 14.92 -4.89
CA GLN A 82 -1.11 13.49 -4.59
C GLN A 82 -1.23 12.62 -5.86
N HIS A 83 -1.88 13.14 -6.91
CA HIS A 83 -1.95 12.46 -8.20
C HIS A 83 -0.59 12.53 -8.93
N GLN A 84 0.06 13.70 -8.94
CA GLN A 84 1.41 13.83 -9.49
C GLN A 84 2.41 12.89 -8.79
N ALA A 85 2.29 12.73 -7.47
CA ALA A 85 3.09 11.77 -6.72
C ALA A 85 2.83 10.31 -7.13
N MET A 86 1.59 9.96 -7.47
CA MET A 86 1.26 8.64 -8.03
C MET A 86 1.89 8.41 -9.40
N HIS A 87 1.86 9.41 -10.29
CA HIS A 87 2.55 9.32 -11.57
C HIS A 87 4.06 9.13 -11.39
N ALA A 88 4.71 9.94 -10.55
CA ALA A 88 6.13 9.83 -10.28
C ALA A 88 6.50 8.46 -9.69
N LEU A 89 5.65 7.88 -8.84
CA LEU A 89 5.84 6.53 -8.33
C LEU A 89 5.76 5.49 -9.45
N ILE A 90 4.75 5.57 -10.33
CA ILE A 90 4.60 4.67 -11.47
C ILE A 90 5.81 4.76 -12.39
N GLU A 91 6.25 5.98 -12.73
CA GLU A 91 7.46 6.21 -13.54
C GLU A 91 8.68 5.56 -12.90
N ARG A 92 8.91 5.76 -11.60
CA ARG A 92 10.03 5.15 -10.88
C ARG A 92 9.97 3.62 -10.91
N LEU A 93 8.80 3.03 -10.70
CA LEU A 93 8.63 1.57 -10.74
C LEU A 93 8.91 1.01 -12.14
N LEU A 94 8.48 1.71 -13.19
CA LEU A 94 8.81 1.35 -14.57
C LEU A 94 10.31 1.44 -14.85
N MET A 95 10.98 2.50 -14.38
CA MET A 95 12.43 2.64 -14.56
C MET A 95 13.21 1.53 -13.87
N VAL A 96 12.86 1.18 -12.63
CA VAL A 96 13.51 0.07 -11.92
C VAL A 96 13.29 -1.25 -12.67
N GLN A 97 12.07 -1.53 -13.11
CA GLN A 97 11.77 -2.80 -13.77
C GLN A 97 12.46 -2.93 -15.13
N LEU A 98 12.56 -1.84 -15.89
CA LEU A 98 13.20 -1.81 -17.21
C LEU A 98 14.73 -1.76 -17.14
N ALA A 99 15.31 -1.19 -16.08
CA ALA A 99 16.75 -1.18 -15.85
C ALA A 99 17.31 -2.52 -15.31
N THR A 100 16.43 -3.47 -14.97
CA THR A 100 16.80 -4.82 -14.52
C THR A 100 16.77 -5.83 -15.69
N CYS A 101 16.60 -5.36 -16.93
CA CYS A 101 16.74 -6.13 -18.18
C CYS A 101 18.13 -5.90 -18.80
#